data_AF-A0A939ZX44-F1
#
_entry.id   AF-A0A939ZX44-F1
#
_cell.length_a   1.000
_cell.length_b   1.000
_cell.length_c   1.000
_cell.angle_alpha   90.00
_cell.angle_beta   90.00
_cell.angle_gamma   90.00
#
_symmetry.space_group_name_H-M   'P 1'
#
loop_
_entity.id
_entity.type
_entity.pdbx_description
1 polymer ?
#
loop_
_entity_poly.entity_id
_entity_poly.type
_entity_poly.pdbx_seq_one_letter_code
_entity_poly.pdbx_strand_id
1 'polypeptide(L)' 'MFEWIAKNAATLITVLVLALIIAGVIVKLALDKRKGKSSCGCGCANCLMSGACSKARGK' A
#
# COMPACT_ATOMS: atom_id res chain seq x y z
N MET A 1 -30.65 -6.32 22.14
CA MET A 1 -29.85 -6.45 20.89
C MET A 1 -29.09 -5.17 20.54
N PHE A 2 -29.71 -3.99 20.59
CA PHE A 2 -29.02 -2.70 20.33
C PHE A 2 -27.92 -2.33 21.33
N GLU A 3 -28.02 -2.77 22.59
CA GLU A 3 -26.98 -2.57 23.63
C GLU A 3 -25.61 -3.13 23.24
N TRP A 4 -25.56 -4.26 22.52
CA TRP A 4 -24.30 -4.84 22.06
C TRP A 4 -23.65 -3.97 20.98
N ILE A 5 -24.45 -3.39 20.09
CA ILE A 5 -23.97 -2.46 19.06
C ILE A 5 -23.51 -1.15 19.72
N ALA A 6 -24.27 -0.63 20.68
CA ALA A 6 -23.92 0.59 21.42
C ALA A 6 -22.61 0.45 22.20
N LYS A 7 -22.41 -0.69 22.87
CA LYS A 7 -21.23 -0.99 23.68
C LYS A 7 -19.98 -1.29 22.85
N ASN A 8 -20.14 -1.77 21.61
CA ASN A 8 -19.05 -2.03 20.66
C ASN A 8 -18.97 -0.98 19.55
N ALA A 9 -19.70 0.13 19.64
CA ALA A 9 -19.70 1.19 18.64
C ALA A 9 -18.29 1.79 18.45
N ALA A 10 -17.54 1.98 19.54
CA ALA A 10 -16.16 2.44 19.51
C ALA A 10 -15.24 1.45 18.76
N THR A 11 -15.41 0.15 18.97
CA THR A 11 -14.63 -0.89 18.29
C THR A 11 -14.91 -0.90 16.78
N LEU A 12 -16.17 -0.79 16.38
CA LEU A 12 -16.56 -0.71 14.97
C LEU A 12 -15.93 0.50 14.27
N ILE A 13 -15.97 1.68 14.92
CA ILE A 13 -15.34 2.90 14.40
C ILE A 13 -13.83 2.70 14.25
N THR A 14 -13.18 2.11 15.25
CA THR A 14 -11.73 1.87 15.24
C THR A 14 -11.31 0.97 14.08
N VAL A 15 -12.05 -0.13 13.86
CA VAL A 15 -11.80 -1.07 12.76
C VAL A 15 -12.01 -0.40 11.41
N LEU A 16 -13.04 0.44 11.25
CA LEU A 16 -13.27 1.20 10.02
C LEU A 16 -12.13 2.17 9.72
N VAL A 17 -11.67 2.92 10.71
CA VAL A 17 -10.56 3.87 10.54
C VAL A 17 -9.28 3.14 10.14
N LEU A 18 -8.95 2.04 10.82
CA LEU A 18 -7.79 1.21 10.48
C LEU A 18 -7.88 0.65 9.06
N ALA A 19 -9.05 0.14 8.68
CA ALA A 19 -9.28 -0.39 7.33
C ALA A 19 -9.10 0.68 6.26
N LEU A 20 -9.58 1.91 6.49
CA LEU A 20 -9.39 3.04 5.56
C LEU A 20 -7.91 3.43 5.41
N ILE A 21 -7.15 3.44 6.50
CA ILE A 21 -5.71 3.73 6.46
C ILE A 21 -4.99 2.66 5.63
N ILE A 22 -5.24 1.38 5.90
CA ILE A 22 -4.62 0.25 5.18
C ILE A 22 -4.99 0.30 3.69
N ALA A 23 -6.27 0.50 3.37
CA ALA A 23 -6.73 0.64 1.99
C ALA A 23 -6.05 1.83 1.31
N GLY A 24 -5.92 2.97 1.99
CA GLY A 24 -5.20 4.14 1.49
C GLY A 24 -3.73 3.84 1.18
N VAL A 25 -3.03 3.12 2.05
CA VAL A 25 -1.65 2.69 1.81
C VAL A 25 -1.56 1.77 0.59
N ILE A 26 -2.42 0.76 0.49
CA ILE A 26 -2.45 -0.18 -0.65
C ILE A 26 -2.72 0.57 -1.96
N VAL A 27 -3.69 1.50 -1.97
CA VAL A 27 -4.02 2.32 -3.14
C VAL A 27 -2.85 3.22 -3.52
N LYS A 28 -2.20 3.88 -2.55
CA LYS A 28 -1.00 4.70 -2.80
C LYS A 28 0.10 3.84 -3.41
N LEU A 29 0.39 2.67 -2.83
CA LEU A 29 1.36 1.73 -3.38
C LEU A 29 0.98 1.28 -4.79
N ALA A 30 -0.27 0.93 -5.04
CA ALA A 30 -0.74 0.52 -6.37
C ALA A 30 -0.61 1.67 -7.40
N LEU A 31 -0.95 2.90 -7.02
CA LEU A 31 -0.79 4.08 -7.87
C LEU A 31 0.67 4.41 -8.12
N ASP A 32 1.54 4.34 -7.11
CA ASP A 32 2.98 4.54 -7.26
C ASP A 32 3.60 3.46 -8.15
N LYS A 33 3.14 2.20 -8.05
CA LYS A 33 3.53 1.11 -8.97
C LYS A 33 3.10 1.40 -10.41
N ARG A 34 1.87 1.90 -10.63
CA ARG A 34 1.38 2.30 -11.95
C ARG A 34 2.13 3.50 -12.53
N LYS A 35 2.61 4.41 -11.68
CA LYS A 35 3.45 5.55 -12.06
C LYS A 35 4.92 5.18 -12.27
N GLY A 36 5.27 3.90 -12.19
CA GLY A 36 6.65 3.43 -12.39
C GLY A 36 7.61 3.80 -11.26
N LYS A 37 7.11 4.27 -10.12
CA LYS A 37 7.92 4.50 -8.93
C LYS A 37 8.29 3.14 -8.33
N SER A 38 9.50 2.69 -8.64
CA SER A 38 10.07 1.51 -8.01
C SER A 38 10.41 1.80 -6.55
N SER A 39 10.36 0.77 -5.70
CA SER A 39 10.72 0.88 -4.27
C SER A 39 12.18 1.33 -4.08
N CYS A 40 13.03 1.16 -5.09
CA CYS A 40 14.31 1.82 -5.20
C CYS A 40 14.06 3.28 -5.62
N GLY A 41 14.13 4.20 -4.66
CA GLY A 41 13.88 5.64 -4.84
C GLY A 41 14.85 6.36 -5.78
N CYS A 42 15.89 5.68 -6.26
CA CYS A 42 16.72 6.12 -7.37
C CYS A 42 16.31 5.29 -8.58
N GLY A 43 15.79 5.95 -9.64
CA GLY A 43 15.40 5.26 -10.87
C GLY A 43 16.46 4.25 -11.32
N CYS A 44 16.03 3.17 -11.98
CA CYS A 44 16.89 2.03 -12.33
C CYS A 44 18.15 2.38 -13.17
N ALA A 45 18.27 3.61 -13.65
CA ALA A 45 19.45 4.13 -14.36
C ALA A 45 20.73 4.17 -13.50
N ASN A 46 20.64 4.34 -12.18
CA ASN A 46 21.81 4.39 -11.27
C ASN A 46 21.77 3.34 -10.14
N CYS A 47 20.92 2.31 -10.26
CA CYS A 47 20.86 1.25 -9.26
C CYS A 47 22.07 0.31 -9.42
N LEU A 48 22.87 0.07 -8.37
CA LEU A 48 23.98 -0.92 -8.42
C LEU A 48 23.51 -2.32 -8.84
N MET A 49 22.23 -2.64 -8.63
CA MET A 49 21.58 -3.89 -9.04
C MET A 49 20.90 -3.81 -10.42
N SER A 50 21.14 -2.76 -11.22
CA SER A 50 20.49 -2.56 -12.53
C SER A 50 20.76 -3.72 -13.50
N GLY A 51 21.97 -4.32 -13.44
CA GLY A 51 22.34 -5.49 -14.25
C GLY A 51 21.55 -6.77 -13.94
N ALA A 52 21.01 -6.93 -12.73
CA ALA A 52 20.15 -8.06 -12.37
C ALA A 52 18.65 -7.75 -12.58
N CYS A 53 18.27 -6.48 -12.45
CA CYS A 53 16.89 -6.02 -12.58
C CYS A 53 16.36 -6.05 -14.02
N SER A 54 17.25 -6.02 -15.02
CA SER A 54 16.92 -6.17 -16.45
C SER A 54 16.38 -7.56 -16.82
N LYS A 55 16.64 -8.60 -16.02
CA LYS A 55 16.22 -9.97 -16.35
C LYS A 55 14.78 -10.31 -15.95
N ALA A 56 14.17 -9.51 -15.07
CA ALA A 56 12.81 -9.72 -14.57
C ALA A 56 11.78 -8.71 -15.09
N ARG A 57 12.21 -7.70 -15.89
CA ARG A 57 11.30 -6.75 -16.52
C ARG A 57 10.98 -7.18 -17.96
N GLY A 58 10.03 -8.09 -18.07
CA GLY A 58 9.19 -8.15 -19.26
C GLY A 58 8.35 -6.87 -19.30
N LYS A 59 8.71 -5.96 -20.22
CA LYS A 59 8.20 -4.60 -20.49
C LYS A 59 9.01 -3.44 -19.89
#